data_AF-A0A7G3BV88-F1
#
_entry.id   AF-A0A7G3BV88-F1
#
_cell.length_a   1.000
_cell.length_b   1.000
_cell.length_c   1.000
_cell.angle_alpha   90.00
_cell.angle_beta   90.00
_cell.angle_gamma   90.00
#
_symmetry.space_group_name_H-M   'P 1'
#
loop_
_entity.id
_entity.type
_entity.pdbx_description
1 polymer ?
#
loop_
_entity_poly.entity_id
_entity_poly.type
_entity_poly.pdbx_seq_one_letter_code
_entity_poly.pdbx_strand_id
1 'polypeptide(L)'
;MTEIQQTNIAVANFIIGELYKDKPFNLVLNAGQTGSLYIIASESHHLHSDFVQKLEATLRQRVNNGTGIILEVSDSNADLYYHILSIYIEKHQKPENCIDQFIASGGFDKAFESVFGRSDDVVNAVRGGK
;
A
#
# COMPACT_ATOMS: atom_id res chain seq x y z
N MET A 1 6.33 -7.60 2.35
CA MET A 1 6.14 -6.32 3.05
C MET A 1 7.26 -6.19 4.05
N THR A 2 8.03 -5.10 4.01
CA THR A 2 9.12 -4.84 4.96
C THR A 2 8.59 -4.18 6.24
N GLU A 3 9.37 -4.16 7.32
CA GLU A 3 9.01 -3.47 8.58
C GLU A 3 8.76 -1.96 8.38
N ILE A 4 9.56 -1.34 7.50
CA ILE A 4 9.38 0.07 7.11
C ILE A 4 8.05 0.26 6.37
N GLN A 5 7.71 -0.64 5.43
CA GLN A 5 6.43 -0.59 4.73
C GLN A 5 5.24 -0.80 5.68
N GLN A 6 5.36 -1.73 6.65
CA GLN A 6 4.32 -1.93 7.67
C GLN A 6 4.11 -0.68 8.51
N THR A 7 5.19 -0.04 8.93
CA THR A 7 5.13 1.22 9.69
C THR A 7 4.45 2.31 8.88
N ASN A 8 4.83 2.47 7.61
CA ASN A 8 4.23 3.46 6.72
C ASN A 8 2.74 3.17 6.48
N ILE A 9 2.35 1.91 6.28
CA ILE A 9 0.94 1.50 6.14
C ILE A 9 0.15 1.81 7.42
N ALA A 10 0.72 1.55 8.60
CA ALA A 10 0.07 1.87 9.87
C ALA A 10 -0.18 3.38 10.01
N VAL A 11 0.81 4.20 9.64
CA VAL A 11 0.65 5.67 9.65
C VAL A 11 -0.36 6.13 8.60
N ALA A 12 -0.36 5.53 7.39
CA ALA A 12 -1.33 5.87 6.36
C ALA A 12 -2.76 5.58 6.80
N ASN A 13 -3.01 4.39 7.37
CA ASN A 13 -4.30 4.02 7.94
C ASN A 13 -4.72 4.92 9.10
N PHE A 14 -3.78 5.31 9.96
CA PHE A 14 -4.04 6.28 11.03
C PHE A 14 -4.52 7.62 10.45
N ILE A 15 -3.81 8.18 9.47
CA ILE A 15 -4.18 9.47 8.89
C ILE A 15 -5.53 9.37 8.18
N ILE A 16 -5.77 8.34 7.35
CA ILE A 16 -7.08 8.09 6.71
C ILE A 16 -8.18 8.01 7.77
N GLY A 17 -7.92 7.28 8.86
CA GLY A 17 -8.81 7.16 9.99
C GLY A 17 -9.08 8.48 10.70
N GLU A 18 -8.35 9.56 10.46
CA GLU A 18 -8.64 10.87 11.03
C GLU A 18 -9.45 11.75 10.07
N LEU A 19 -9.43 11.46 8.76
CA LEU A 19 -10.07 12.27 7.73
C LEU A 19 -11.61 12.27 7.80
N TYR A 20 -12.24 11.36 8.55
CA TYR A 20 -13.71 11.35 8.71
C TYR A 20 -14.24 12.47 9.60
N LYS A 21 -13.38 13.13 10.37
CA LYS A 21 -13.77 14.20 11.30
C LYS A 21 -14.38 15.39 10.56
N ASP A 22 -15.17 16.16 11.30
CA ASP A 22 -15.68 17.45 10.83
C ASP A 22 -14.52 18.39 10.51
N LYS A 23 -14.60 19.03 9.34
CA LYS A 23 -13.55 19.89 8.80
C LYS A 23 -13.94 21.37 8.97
N PRO A 24 -12.96 22.27 9.14
CA PRO A 24 -11.52 22.02 9.17
C PRO A 24 -11.03 21.53 10.54
N PHE A 25 -9.93 20.77 10.55
CA PHE A 25 -9.24 20.39 11.78
C PHE A 25 -7.72 20.29 11.59
N ASN A 26 -6.99 20.33 12.71
CA ASN A 26 -5.53 20.19 12.73
C ASN A 26 -5.15 18.78 13.16
N LEU A 27 -4.44 18.06 12.29
CA LEU A 27 -3.85 16.76 12.61
C LEU A 27 -2.38 16.94 12.98
N VAL A 28 -2.06 16.66 14.24
CA VAL A 28 -0.68 16.74 14.74
C VAL A 28 0.01 15.40 14.57
N LEU A 29 1.11 15.38 13.83
CA LEU A 29 1.96 14.22 13.62
C LEU A 29 3.28 14.38 14.35
N ASN A 30 3.72 13.32 15.02
CA ASN A 30 5.06 13.27 15.61
C ASN A 30 6.14 13.09 14.53
N ALA A 31 7.43 13.16 14.91
CA ALA A 31 8.55 13.07 13.96
C ALA A 31 8.58 11.74 13.18
N GLY A 32 8.25 10.61 13.82
CA GLY A 32 8.21 9.31 13.16
C GLY A 32 7.06 9.19 12.15
N GLN A 33 5.87 9.68 12.50
CA GLN A 33 4.73 9.77 11.59
C GLN A 33 5.02 10.72 10.42
N THR A 34 5.71 11.83 10.68
CA THR A 34 6.13 12.79 9.65
C THR A 34 7.11 12.15 8.66
N GLY A 35 8.08 11.37 9.16
CA GLY A 35 8.99 10.58 8.32
C GLY A 35 8.26 9.55 7.46
N SER A 36 7.26 8.87 8.02
CA SER A 36 6.45 7.90 7.27
C SER A 36 5.66 8.59 6.16
N LEU A 37 5.01 9.73 6.47
CA LEU A 37 4.26 10.51 5.49
C LEU A 37 5.16 11.08 4.39
N TYR A 38 6.41 11.46 4.72
CA TYR A 38 7.40 11.88 3.71
C TYR A 38 7.69 10.77 2.70
N ILE A 39 7.93 9.54 3.17
CA ILE A 39 8.19 8.39 2.28
C ILE A 39 6.99 8.14 1.38
N ILE A 40 5.77 8.16 1.94
CA ILE A 40 4.53 7.97 1.19
C ILE A 40 4.37 9.03 0.10
N ALA A 41 4.55 10.31 0.44
CA ALA A 41 4.47 11.42 -0.50
C ALA A 41 5.54 11.33 -1.61
N SER A 42 6.78 10.96 -1.25
CA SER A 42 7.89 10.81 -2.19
C SER A 42 7.66 9.67 -3.19
N GLU A 43 7.09 8.53 -2.76
CA GLU A 43 6.70 7.45 -3.68
C GLU A 43 5.52 7.82 -4.58
N SER A 44 4.71 8.77 -4.14
CA SER A 44 3.55 9.29 -4.87
C SER A 44 3.89 10.49 -5.77
N HIS A 45 5.17 10.85 -5.91
CA HIS A 45 5.62 11.99 -6.71
C HIS A 45 5.15 11.93 -8.18
N HIS A 46 4.93 10.73 -8.71
CA HIS A 46 4.40 10.49 -10.06
C HIS A 46 2.99 11.04 -10.29
N LEU A 47 2.24 11.37 -9.21
CA LEU A 47 0.95 12.05 -9.32
C LEU A 47 1.09 13.50 -9.81
N HIS A 48 2.31 14.07 -9.75
CA HIS A 48 2.68 15.39 -10.28
C HIS A 48 1.75 16.55 -9.93
N SER A 49 1.00 16.47 -8.83
CA SER A 49 0.14 17.57 -8.39
C SER A 49 0.94 18.59 -7.58
N ASP A 50 0.58 19.87 -7.72
CA ASP A 50 1.15 20.96 -6.91
C ASP A 50 1.04 20.69 -5.41
N PHE A 51 -0.03 19.99 -4.99
CA PHE A 51 -0.25 19.58 -3.62
C PHE A 51 0.82 18.59 -3.15
N VAL A 52 1.07 17.51 -3.91
CA VAL A 52 2.08 16.49 -3.55
C VAL A 52 3.46 17.12 -3.48
N GLN A 53 3.82 17.97 -4.44
CA GLN A 53 5.14 18.62 -4.47
C GLN A 53 5.36 19.53 -3.26
N LYS A 54 4.37 20.36 -2.92
CA LYS A 54 4.43 21.24 -1.73
C LYS A 54 4.46 20.44 -0.44
N LEU A 55 3.65 19.39 -0.35
CA LEU A 55 3.61 18.47 0.79
C LEU A 55 4.98 17.81 0.99
N GLU A 56 5.54 17.20 -0.05
CA GLU A 56 6.85 16.55 -0.01
C GLU A 56 7.97 17.52 0.41
N ALA A 57 8.02 18.72 -0.18
CA ALA A 57 9.02 19.72 0.15
C ALA A 57 8.95 20.13 1.63
N THR A 58 7.72 20.33 2.15
CA THR A 58 7.49 20.68 3.56
C THR A 58 7.92 19.54 4.48
N LEU A 59 7.55 18.29 4.15
CA LEU A 59 7.88 17.12 4.95
C LEU A 59 9.39 16.85 4.95
N ARG A 60 10.07 17.00 3.81
CA ARG A 60 11.53 16.87 3.71
C ARG A 60 12.25 17.79 4.69
N GLN A 61 11.80 19.05 4.78
CA GLN A 61 12.35 20.00 5.75
C GLN A 61 12.14 19.53 7.19
N ARG A 62 10.93 19.03 7.52
CA ARG A 62 10.61 18.54 8.87
C ARG A 62 11.40 17.30 9.26
N VAL A 63 11.58 16.37 8.33
CA VAL A 63 12.38 15.16 8.50
C VAL A 63 13.85 15.52 8.74
N ASN A 64 14.42 16.42 7.93
CA ASN A 64 15.81 16.88 8.13
C ASN A 64 16.02 17.53 9.49
N ASN A 65 14.99 18.20 10.02
CA ASN A 65 15.02 18.83 11.34
C ASN A 65 14.67 17.86 12.48
N GLY A 66 14.24 16.62 12.21
CA GLY A 66 13.76 15.67 13.21
C GLY A 66 12.48 16.12 13.92
N THR A 67 11.65 16.92 13.27
CA THR A 67 10.45 17.54 13.85
C THR A 67 9.15 16.93 13.34
N GLY A 68 8.11 16.99 14.18
CA GLY A 68 6.73 16.71 13.75
C GLY A 68 6.15 17.79 12.83
N ILE A 69 4.93 17.56 12.36
CA ILE A 69 4.17 18.51 11.52
C ILE A 69 2.72 18.62 12.01
N ILE A 70 2.11 19.78 11.79
CA ILE A 70 0.67 19.99 11.92
C ILE A 70 0.10 20.08 10.51
N LEU A 71 -0.82 19.20 10.17
CA LEU A 71 -1.54 19.22 8.90
C LEU A 71 -2.88 19.92 9.11
N GLU A 72 -3.11 21.00 8.36
CA GLU A 72 -4.41 21.66 8.31
C GLU A 72 -5.28 20.91 7.30
N VAL A 73 -6.23 20.12 7.80
CA VAL A 73 -7.14 19.31 6.97
C VAL A 73 -8.43 20.09 6.76
N SER A 74 -8.82 20.24 5.50
CA SER A 74 -10.03 20.92 5.06
C SER A 74 -10.74 20.13 3.98
N ASP A 75 -11.98 20.51 3.66
CA ASP A 75 -12.75 19.87 2.58
C ASP A 75 -12.03 19.93 1.22
N SER A 76 -11.18 20.94 1.00
CA SER A 76 -10.45 21.09 -0.25
C SER A 76 -9.24 20.19 -0.40
N ASN A 77 -8.73 19.57 0.68
CA ASN A 77 -7.50 18.77 0.64
C ASN A 77 -7.62 17.36 1.22
N ALA A 78 -8.71 17.05 1.94
CA ALA A 78 -8.91 15.73 2.53
C ALA A 78 -8.88 14.61 1.48
N ASP A 79 -9.52 14.81 0.33
CA ASP A 79 -9.51 13.83 -0.77
C ASP A 79 -8.12 13.62 -1.35
N LEU A 80 -7.28 14.66 -1.40
CA LEU A 80 -5.90 14.56 -1.87
C LEU A 80 -5.04 13.74 -0.90
N TYR A 81 -5.20 13.98 0.41
CA TYR A 81 -4.57 13.14 1.43
C TYR A 81 -5.03 11.70 1.31
N TYR A 82 -6.34 11.46 1.25
CA TYR A 82 -6.91 10.12 1.11
C TYR A 82 -6.32 9.40 -0.11
N HIS A 83 -6.32 10.05 -1.28
CA HIS A 83 -5.85 9.45 -2.53
C HIS A 83 -4.38 9.00 -2.46
N ILE A 84 -3.48 9.87 -1.99
CA ILE A 84 -2.04 9.55 -1.85
C ILE A 84 -1.83 8.37 -0.90
N LEU A 85 -2.52 8.39 0.24
CA LEU A 85 -2.39 7.36 1.27
C LEU A 85 -2.95 6.02 0.78
N SER A 86 -4.10 6.02 0.12
CA SER A 86 -4.72 4.82 -0.45
C SER A 86 -3.86 4.18 -1.54
N ILE A 87 -3.26 4.96 -2.44
CA ILE A 87 -2.35 4.45 -3.47
C ILE A 87 -1.15 3.74 -2.82
N TYR A 88 -0.57 4.34 -1.79
CA TYR A 88 0.56 3.72 -1.10
C TYR A 88 0.16 2.39 -0.46
N ILE A 89 -1.00 2.36 0.22
CA ILE A 89 -1.52 1.15 0.83
C ILE A 89 -1.75 0.08 -0.23
N GLU A 90 -2.44 0.39 -1.33
CA GLU A 90 -2.72 -0.56 -2.42
C GLU A 90 -1.42 -1.15 -3.01
N LYS A 91 -0.41 -0.31 -3.21
CA LYS A 91 0.88 -0.73 -3.78
C LYS A 91 1.67 -1.69 -2.87
N HIS A 92 1.59 -1.50 -1.56
CA HIS A 92 2.47 -2.19 -0.59
C HIS A 92 1.75 -3.25 0.26
N GLN A 93 0.43 -3.17 0.35
CA GLN A 93 -0.41 -4.18 0.97
C GLN A 93 -0.73 -5.26 -0.07
N LYS A 94 0.00 -6.38 -0.02
CA LYS A 94 -0.38 -7.56 -0.78
C LYS A 94 -1.75 -8.04 -0.28
N PRO A 95 -2.72 -8.34 -1.16
CA PRO A 95 -3.89 -9.10 -0.75
C PRO A 95 -3.41 -10.43 -0.18
N GLU A 96 -3.87 -10.80 1.02
CA GLU A 96 -3.53 -12.08 1.66
C GLU A 96 -3.92 -13.29 0.78
N ASN A 97 -4.77 -13.07 -0.22
CA ASN A 97 -5.27 -14.07 -1.16
C ASN A 97 -5.26 -13.58 -2.62
N CYS A 98 -4.13 -13.11 -3.15
CA CYS A 98 -4.05 -12.83 -4.60
C CYS A 98 -3.82 -14.12 -5.40
N ILE A 99 -4.42 -14.21 -6.58
CA ILE A 99 -4.30 -15.37 -7.47
C ILE A 99 -2.84 -15.66 -7.82
N ASP A 100 -1.99 -14.61 -7.83
CA ASP A 100 -0.55 -14.73 -8.05
C ASP A 100 0.15 -15.55 -6.96
N GLN A 101 -0.27 -15.44 -5.70
CA GLN A 101 0.26 -16.28 -4.62
C GLN A 101 -0.25 -17.72 -4.72
N PHE A 102 -1.50 -17.92 -5.13
CA PHE A 102 -2.04 -19.26 -5.39
C PHE A 102 -1.32 -19.96 -6.54
N ILE A 103 -1.03 -19.24 -7.62
CA ILE A 103 -0.25 -19.74 -8.76
C ILE A 103 1.20 -19.99 -8.33
N ALA A 104 1.87 -19.04 -7.68
CA ALA A 104 3.26 -19.17 -7.26
C ALA A 104 3.50 -20.29 -6.22
N SER A 105 2.50 -20.62 -5.40
CA SER A 105 2.57 -21.72 -4.43
C SER A 105 2.34 -23.12 -5.05
N GLY A 106 2.15 -23.18 -6.37
CA GLY A 106 1.76 -24.39 -7.08
C GLY A 106 0.35 -24.86 -6.70
N GLY A 107 -0.49 -23.96 -6.16
CA GLY A 107 -1.86 -24.26 -5.76
C GLY A 107 -2.70 -24.73 -6.94
N PHE A 108 -2.47 -24.17 -8.13
CA PHE A 108 -3.11 -24.60 -9.36
C PHE A 108 -2.74 -26.03 -9.73
N ASP A 109 -1.45 -26.37 -9.73
CA ASP A 109 -0.97 -27.72 -10.06
C ASP A 109 -1.49 -28.76 -9.07
N LYS A 110 -1.48 -28.45 -7.77
CA LYS A 110 -2.04 -29.32 -6.72
C LYS A 110 -3.54 -29.54 -6.87
N ALA A 111 -4.30 -28.48 -7.16
CA ALA A 111 -5.73 -28.58 -7.39
C ALA A 111 -6.03 -29.39 -8.67
N PHE A 112 -5.25 -29.18 -9.72
CA PHE A 112 -5.35 -29.93 -10.97
C PHE A 112 -5.06 -31.42 -10.74
N GLU A 113 -3.95 -31.77 -10.07
CA GLU A 113 -3.63 -33.15 -9.71
C GLU A 113 -4.69 -33.79 -8.80
N SER A 114 -5.28 -33.03 -7.88
CA SER A 114 -6.33 -33.52 -7.00
C SER A 114 -7.64 -33.85 -7.74
N VAL A 115 -7.97 -33.12 -8.80
CA VAL A 115 -9.21 -33.31 -9.57
C VAL A 115 -9.02 -34.32 -10.70
N PHE A 116 -7.86 -34.31 -11.36
CA PHE A 116 -7.62 -35.07 -12.59
C PHE A 116 -6.57 -36.18 -12.44
N GLY A 117 -5.93 -36.34 -11.28
CA GLY A 117 -4.83 -37.27 -11.07
C GLY A 117 -3.48 -36.70 -11.54
N ARG A 118 -2.39 -37.42 -11.26
CA ARG A 118 -1.02 -37.01 -11.60
C ARG A 118 -0.87 -36.89 -13.13
N SER A 119 -0.13 -35.87 -13.59
CA SER A 119 0.10 -35.61 -15.03
C SER A 119 0.61 -36.83 -15.81
N ASP A 120 1.31 -37.77 -15.16
CA ASP A 120 1.83 -38.97 -15.81
C ASP A 120 0.71 -39.91 -16.30
N ASP A 121 -0.42 -39.99 -15.57
CA ASP A 121 -1.56 -40.82 -15.97
C ASP A 121 -2.31 -40.22 -17.18
N VAL A 122 -2.38 -38.88 -17.25
CA VAL A 122 -3.00 -38.15 -18.37
C VAL A 122 -2.12 -38.25 -19.63
N VAL A 123 -0.79 -38.14 -19.49
CA VAL A 123 0.16 -38.32 -20.60
C VAL A 123 0.15 -39.76 -21.12
N ASN A 124 0.02 -40.75 -20.24
CA ASN A 124 -0.10 -42.16 -20.62
C ASN A 124 -1.47 -42.47 -21.27
N ALA A 125 -2.56 -41.85 -20.82
CA ALA A 125 -3.87 -41.97 -21.44
C ALA A 125 -3.90 -41.39 -22.87
N VAL A 126 -3.22 -40.26 -23.10
CA VAL A 126 -3.11 -39.63 -24.43
C VAL A 126 -2.16 -40.41 -25.37
N ARG A 127 -1.19 -41.16 -24.85
CA ARG A 127 -0.27 -41.98 -25.65
C ARG A 127 -0.76 -43.39 -25.95
N GLY A 128 -1.96 -43.76 -25.51
CA GLY A 128 -2.52 -45.10 -25.70
C GLY A 128 -1.86 -46.09 -24.74
N GLY A 129 -2.53 -46.34 -23.62
CA GLY A 129 -2.12 -47.34 -22.65
C GLY A 129 -1.95 -48.73 -23.30
N LYS A 130 -0.91 -49.44 -22.85
CA LYS A 130 -0.88 -50.89 -22.83
C LYS A 130 -1.21 -51.36 -21.42
#